data_AF-A0A7S1D1F3-F1
#
_entry.id   AF-A0A7S1D1F3-F1
#
_cell.length_a   1.000
_cell.length_b   1.000
_cell.length_c   1.000
_cell.angle_alpha   90.00
_cell.angle_beta   90.00
_cell.angle_gamma   90.00
#
_symmetry.space_group_name_H-M   'P 1'
#
loop_
_entity.id
_entity.type
_entity.pdbx_description
1 polymer ?
#
loop_
_entity_poly.entity_id
_entity_poly.type
_entity_poly.pdbx_seq_one_letter_code
_entity_poly.pdbx_strand_id
1 'polypeptide(L)'
;QNSASRAGLSAAASKPHQGILVECDLIQRCPAYLQKKALKVVAAKLALAARCDFVNVDTGRPRSAASGQKFRQEIEFKIQQWITPDKAPVLKALPKPDLTIKKRRGGRRMRRIKERFEETDMMKQANTRAFSAQAGEYGDDAMGITMGMLDTAEGGGSVRKTIEKRKVRQTNTKASRKRAAQMAAQAKSSSNGLASSMVFTPVQGMELVDPEANKERVREANRKWFTENAGFQSALPKK
;
A
#
# COMPACT_ATOMS: atom_id res chain seq x y z
N GLN A 1 19.99 24.54 9.90
CA GLN A 1 19.08 24.95 8.81
C GLN A 1 18.73 23.71 8.01
N ASN A 2 17.45 23.32 7.90
CA ASN A 2 17.01 22.22 7.03
C ASN A 2 16.28 22.81 5.81
N SER A 3 16.99 23.55 4.97
CA SER A 3 16.48 23.93 3.65
C SER A 3 16.64 22.74 2.72
N ALA A 4 15.53 22.22 2.18
CA ALA A 4 15.58 21.16 1.19
C ALA A 4 16.17 21.73 -0.11
N SER A 5 17.48 21.55 -0.32
CA SER A 5 18.10 21.87 -1.60
C SER A 5 17.59 20.88 -2.66
N ARG A 6 16.69 21.36 -3.52
CA ARG A 6 16.16 20.60 -4.68
C ARG A 6 17.03 20.78 -5.93
N ALA A 7 18.24 21.33 -5.78
CA ALA A 7 19.13 21.70 -6.88
C ALA A 7 19.77 20.50 -7.61
N GLY A 8 19.48 19.26 -7.20
CA GLY A 8 19.89 18.05 -7.91
C GLY A 8 18.70 17.11 -8.11
N LEU A 9 18.39 16.78 -9.37
CA LEU A 9 17.37 15.80 -9.76
C LEU A 9 17.73 14.36 -9.32
N SER A 10 18.87 14.15 -8.68
CA SER A 10 19.35 12.86 -8.20
C SER A 10 18.82 12.52 -6.79
N ALA A 11 17.94 11.53 -6.70
CA ALA A 11 17.45 10.99 -5.42
C ALA A 11 18.54 10.27 -4.60
N ALA A 12 19.61 9.79 -5.24
CA ALA A 12 20.70 9.05 -4.60
C ALA A 12 21.62 9.94 -3.74
N ALA A 13 21.85 11.19 -4.17
CA ALA A 13 22.69 12.14 -3.46
C ALA A 13 21.93 12.89 -2.35
N SER A 14 20.61 12.99 -2.47
CA SER A 14 19.78 13.64 -1.44
C SER A 14 19.66 12.73 -0.22
N LYS A 15 20.21 13.16 0.91
CA LYS A 15 20.01 12.52 2.21
C LYS A 15 18.93 13.29 2.97
N PRO A 16 17.64 12.93 2.81
CA PRO A 16 16.56 13.65 3.49
C PRO A 16 16.66 13.44 5.01
N HIS A 17 16.20 14.44 5.76
CA HIS A 17 16.14 14.44 7.23
C HIS A 17 17.51 14.35 7.91
N GLN A 18 18.57 14.85 7.26
CA GLN A 18 19.83 15.15 7.93
C GLN A 18 19.78 16.55 8.53
N GLY A 19 20.23 16.67 9.77
CA GLY A 19 20.36 17.93 10.49
C GLY A 19 21.50 17.81 11.51
N ILE A 20 21.58 18.73 12.46
CA ILE A 20 22.68 18.84 13.44
C ILE A 20 22.93 17.51 14.18
N LEU A 21 21.89 16.71 14.43
CA LEU A 21 22.04 15.43 15.10
C LEU A 21 22.91 14.42 14.34
N VAL A 22 22.97 14.50 13.00
CA VAL A 22 23.81 13.62 12.17
C VAL A 22 25.29 13.85 12.44
N GLU A 23 25.67 15.07 12.81
CA GLU A 23 27.05 15.48 13.10
C GLU A 23 27.51 15.00 14.47
N CYS A 24 26.61 14.43 15.28
CA CYS A 24 26.97 13.84 16.57
C CYS A 24 27.94 12.66 16.42
N ASP A 25 28.97 12.62 17.26
CA ASP A 25 29.99 11.56 17.33
C ASP A 25 29.38 10.14 17.36
N LEU A 26 28.31 9.94 18.14
CA LEU A 26 27.62 8.64 18.24
C LEU A 26 27.11 8.13 16.88
N ILE A 27 26.71 9.03 15.99
CA ILE A 27 26.19 8.68 14.66
C ILE A 27 27.34 8.58 13.65
N GLN A 28 28.32 9.47 13.72
CA GLN A 28 29.49 9.44 12.83
C GLN A 28 30.32 8.16 13.03
N ARG A 29 30.42 7.66 14.26
CA ARG A 29 31.05 6.38 14.59
C ARG A 29 30.30 5.15 14.06
N CYS A 30 29.01 5.27 13.75
CA CYS A 30 28.21 4.18 13.21
C CYS A 30 28.45 3.99 11.69
N PRO A 31 28.43 2.74 11.20
CA PRO A 31 28.40 2.48 9.76
C PRO A 31 27.22 3.16 9.05
N ALA A 32 27.42 3.62 7.82
CA ALA A 32 26.45 4.42 7.07
C ALA A 32 25.04 3.77 6.95
N TYR A 33 24.97 2.44 6.86
CA TYR A 33 23.70 1.72 6.77
C TYR A 33 22.87 1.76 8.07
N LEU A 34 23.52 1.97 9.24
CA LEU A 34 22.85 2.09 10.54
C LEU A 34 22.59 3.53 10.94
N GLN A 35 23.23 4.53 10.31
CA GLN A 35 23.13 5.94 10.72
C GLN A 35 21.68 6.43 10.81
N LYS A 36 20.80 6.06 9.87
CA LYS A 36 19.37 6.44 9.93
C LYS A 36 18.63 5.82 11.13
N LYS A 37 19.02 4.60 11.53
CA LYS A 37 18.44 3.90 12.69
C LYS A 37 18.97 4.50 13.99
N ALA A 38 20.28 4.78 14.05
CA ALA A 38 20.94 5.45 15.17
C ALA A 38 20.35 6.86 15.40
N LEU A 39 20.17 7.64 14.34
CA LEU A 39 19.58 8.98 14.40
C LEU A 39 18.22 9.00 15.09
N LYS A 40 17.35 8.03 14.78
CA LYS A 40 16.02 7.93 15.41
C LYS A 40 16.14 7.64 16.91
N VAL A 41 17.06 6.77 17.31
CA VAL A 41 17.25 6.41 18.72
C VAL A 41 17.88 7.56 19.50
N VAL A 42 18.90 8.23 18.92
CA VAL A 42 19.52 9.42 19.51
C VAL A 42 18.50 10.54 19.67
N ALA A 43 17.71 10.86 18.63
CA ALA A 43 16.68 11.89 18.70
C ALA A 43 15.64 11.59 19.78
N ALA A 44 15.20 10.34 19.92
CA ALA A 44 14.24 9.93 20.95
C ALA A 44 14.81 10.10 22.36
N LYS A 45 16.07 9.71 22.59
CA LYS A 45 16.73 9.85 23.89
C LYS A 45 17.10 11.29 24.22
N LEU A 46 17.48 12.09 23.22
CA LEU A 46 17.73 13.52 23.36
C LEU A 46 16.47 14.26 23.79
N ALA A 47 15.32 13.94 23.18
CA ALA A 47 14.03 14.52 23.60
C ALA A 47 13.69 14.19 25.06
N LEU A 48 14.02 12.98 25.54
CA LEU A 48 13.85 12.62 26.96
C LEU A 48 14.84 13.36 27.86
N ALA A 49 16.11 13.46 27.46
CA ALA A 49 17.12 14.21 28.21
C ALA A 49 16.70 15.68 28.39
N ALA A 50 16.27 16.34 27.31
CA ALA A 50 15.78 17.72 27.35
C ALA A 50 14.59 17.90 28.31
N ARG A 51 13.67 16.93 28.37
CA ARG A 51 12.54 16.95 29.33
C ARG A 51 13.00 16.75 30.76
N CYS A 52 13.95 15.85 31.01
CA CYS A 52 14.53 15.65 32.34
C CYS A 52 15.23 16.93 32.82
N ASP A 53 15.99 17.59 31.94
CA ASP A 53 16.68 18.84 32.26
C ASP A 53 15.69 19.96 32.58
N PHE A 54 14.59 20.07 31.83
CA PHE A 54 13.52 21.02 32.14
C PHE A 54 12.92 20.79 33.53
N VAL A 55 12.56 19.53 33.86
CA VAL A 55 11.98 19.20 35.17
C VAL A 55 12.96 19.43 36.31
N ASN A 56 14.25 19.15 36.10
CA ASN A 56 15.27 19.41 37.12
C ASN A 56 15.40 20.90 37.43
N VAL A 57 15.30 21.76 36.40
CA VAL A 57 15.28 23.22 36.56
C VAL A 57 14.02 23.69 37.28
N ASP A 58 12.85 23.22 36.83
CA ASP A 58 11.54 23.62 37.38
C ASP A 58 11.38 23.22 38.86
N THR A 59 11.84 22.02 39.23
CA THR A 59 11.76 21.49 40.60
C THR A 59 12.91 21.93 41.51
N GLY A 60 13.86 22.71 41.01
CA GLY A 60 15.04 23.16 41.78
C GLY A 60 16.00 22.04 42.20
N ARG A 61 15.92 20.85 41.57
CA ARG A 61 16.82 19.74 41.86
C ARG A 61 18.23 20.02 41.32
N PRO A 62 19.28 19.53 41.99
CA PRO A 62 20.64 19.69 41.47
C PRO A 62 20.77 19.00 40.11
N ARG A 63 21.40 19.68 39.16
CA ARG A 63 21.69 19.11 37.83
C ARG A 63 22.61 17.90 37.99
N SER A 64 22.16 16.74 37.52
CA SER A 64 22.92 15.50 37.56
C SER A 64 23.10 14.91 36.16
N ALA A 65 24.33 14.49 35.85
CA ALA A 65 24.66 13.84 34.59
C ALA A 65 24.17 12.37 34.51
N ALA A 66 23.69 11.79 35.61
CA ALA A 66 23.36 10.36 35.71
C ALA A 66 22.35 9.90 34.65
N SER A 67 21.28 10.67 34.44
CA SER A 67 20.24 10.35 33.44
C SER A 67 20.80 10.38 32.01
N GLY A 68 21.63 11.37 31.68
CA GLY A 68 22.27 11.49 30.36
C GLY A 68 23.27 10.36 30.10
N GLN A 69 24.09 10.01 31.09
CA GLN A 69 25.04 8.90 31.01
C GLN A 69 24.33 7.56 30.78
N LYS A 70 23.23 7.31 31.50
CA LYS A 70 22.40 6.12 31.30
C LYS A 70 21.85 6.05 29.87
N PHE A 71 21.30 7.15 29.35
CA PHE A 71 20.80 7.18 27.98
C PHE A 71 21.89 6.96 26.94
N ARG A 72 23.09 7.50 27.16
CA ARG A 72 24.25 7.25 26.30
C ARG A 72 24.62 5.77 26.27
N GLN A 73 24.74 5.14 27.43
CA GLN A 73 25.03 3.70 27.54
C GLN A 73 23.98 2.84 26.81
N GLU A 74 22.69 3.18 26.95
CA GLU A 74 21.61 2.49 26.25
C GLU A 74 21.69 2.65 24.71
N ILE A 75 22.13 3.81 24.23
CA ILE A 75 22.34 4.07 22.79
C ILE A 75 23.53 3.22 22.30
N GLU A 76 24.66 3.28 23.00
CA GLU A 76 25.87 2.54 22.63
C GLU A 76 25.63 1.03 22.61
N PHE A 77 24.93 0.49 23.62
CA PHE A 77 24.54 -0.92 23.67
C PHE A 77 23.69 -1.34 22.47
N LYS A 78 22.70 -0.51 22.08
CA LYS A 78 21.85 -0.80 20.90
C LYS A 78 22.63 -0.75 19.60
N ILE A 79 23.55 0.20 19.47
CA ILE A 79 24.41 0.32 18.28
C ILE A 79 25.29 -0.92 18.17
N GLN A 80 25.92 -1.34 19.27
CA GLN A 80 26.71 -2.58 19.31
C GLN A 80 25.88 -3.79 18.90
N GLN A 81 24.67 -3.94 19.43
CA GLN A 81 23.75 -5.03 19.07
C GLN A 81 23.36 -5.04 17.58
N TRP A 82 23.37 -3.90 16.89
CA TRP A 82 23.10 -3.87 15.44
C TRP A 82 24.33 -4.13 14.59
N ILE A 83 25.52 -3.85 15.14
CA ILE A 83 26.79 -4.16 14.49
C ILE A 83 27.08 -5.66 14.60
N THR A 84 26.69 -6.29 15.71
CA THR A 84 26.86 -7.74 15.87
C THR A 84 26.12 -8.48 14.75
N PRO A 85 26.79 -9.40 14.03
CA PRO A 85 26.15 -10.15 12.96
C PRO A 85 25.02 -11.02 13.51
N ASP A 86 23.99 -11.21 12.69
CA ASP A 86 22.92 -12.15 13.01
C ASP A 86 23.49 -13.56 13.12
N LYS A 87 22.91 -14.36 14.03
CA LYS A 87 23.31 -15.76 14.19
C LYS A 87 23.07 -16.51 12.87
N ALA A 88 24.08 -17.27 12.43
CA ALA A 88 23.98 -18.07 11.22
C ALA A 88 22.74 -19.00 11.28
N PRO A 89 21.95 -19.10 10.20
CA PRO A 89 20.82 -20.01 10.18
C PRO A 89 21.31 -21.44 10.29
N VAL A 90 20.76 -22.18 11.25
CA VAL A 90 21.00 -23.63 11.35
C VAL A 90 20.32 -24.31 10.18
N LEU A 91 21.04 -25.21 9.49
CA LEU A 91 20.48 -26.03 8.43
C LEU A 91 19.34 -26.88 9.00
N LYS A 92 18.10 -26.55 8.63
CA LYS A 92 16.93 -27.34 8.99
C LYS A 92 16.87 -28.53 8.05
N ALA A 93 17.10 -29.73 8.59
CA ALA A 93 16.92 -30.97 7.84
C ALA A 93 15.52 -31.01 7.23
N LEU A 94 15.42 -31.58 6.02
CA LEU A 94 14.13 -31.83 5.40
C LEU A 94 13.27 -32.70 6.33
N PRO A 95 11.94 -32.46 6.36
CA PRO A 95 11.05 -33.36 7.07
C PRO A 95 11.19 -34.76 6.48
N LYS A 96 11.23 -35.78 7.34
CA LYS A 96 11.24 -37.19 6.93
C LYS A 96 10.10 -37.43 5.92
N PRO A 97 10.37 -38.11 4.79
CA PRO A 97 9.31 -38.51 3.86
C PRO A 97 8.20 -39.24 4.61
N ASP A 98 6.98 -38.73 4.51
CA ASP A 98 5.80 -39.33 5.12
C ASP A 98 5.14 -40.27 4.11
N LEU A 99 5.12 -41.57 4.43
CA LEU A 99 4.48 -42.60 3.61
C LEU A 99 3.00 -42.77 3.95
N THR A 100 2.48 -42.00 4.91
CA THR A 100 1.08 -42.10 5.32
C THR A 100 0.16 -41.34 4.37
N ILE A 101 -1.05 -41.87 4.19
CA ILE A 101 -2.07 -41.23 3.35
C ILE A 101 -2.57 -39.96 4.06
N LYS A 102 -2.46 -38.81 3.39
CA LYS A 102 -2.90 -37.51 3.94
C LYS A 102 -4.43 -37.46 4.09
N LYS A 103 -4.90 -36.89 5.21
CA LYS A 103 -6.33 -36.66 5.47
C LYS A 103 -6.95 -35.74 4.42
N ARG A 104 -7.99 -36.20 3.73
CA ARG A 104 -8.70 -35.42 2.69
C ARG A 104 -9.75 -34.50 3.32
N ARG A 105 -9.94 -33.31 2.75
CA ARG A 105 -10.97 -32.34 3.16
C ARG A 105 -11.77 -31.86 1.94
N GLY A 106 -13.09 -31.77 2.10
CA GLY A 106 -14.05 -31.49 1.03
C GLY A 106 -14.81 -30.17 1.13
N GLY A 107 -14.51 -29.29 2.09
CA GLY A 107 -15.25 -28.03 2.29
C GLY A 107 -14.98 -26.95 1.22
N ARG A 108 -15.89 -25.98 1.08
CA ARG A 108 -15.84 -24.90 0.07
C ARG A 108 -14.50 -24.16 0.01
N ARG A 109 -13.92 -23.82 1.17
CA ARG A 109 -12.59 -23.17 1.24
C ARG A 109 -11.48 -24.06 0.70
N MET A 110 -11.52 -25.36 1.02
CA MET A 110 -10.51 -26.30 0.58
C MET A 110 -10.64 -26.63 -0.91
N ARG A 111 -11.87 -26.75 -1.43
CA ARG A 111 -12.12 -26.87 -2.88
C ARG A 111 -11.52 -25.68 -3.63
N ARG A 112 -11.80 -24.45 -3.20
CA ARG A 112 -11.22 -23.23 -3.79
C ARG A 112 -9.69 -23.17 -3.73
N ILE A 113 -9.05 -23.76 -2.73
CA ILE A 113 -7.58 -23.83 -2.66
C ILE A 113 -7.06 -24.89 -3.63
N LYS A 114 -7.69 -26.07 -3.67
CA LYS A 114 -7.34 -27.14 -4.60
C LYS A 114 -7.51 -26.70 -6.05
N GLU A 115 -8.61 -26.03 -6.39
CA GLU A 115 -8.89 -25.43 -7.70
C GLU A 115 -7.80 -24.45 -8.19
N ARG A 116 -6.97 -23.89 -7.30
CA ARG A 116 -5.85 -23.01 -7.70
C ARG A 116 -4.60 -23.76 -8.11
N PHE A 117 -4.43 -24.98 -7.60
CA PHE A 117 -3.25 -25.83 -7.85
C PHE A 117 -3.57 -26.99 -8.78
N GLU A 118 -4.85 -27.33 -8.94
CA GLU A 118 -5.31 -28.33 -9.88
C GLU A 118 -5.23 -27.78 -11.31
N GLU A 119 -4.84 -28.64 -12.25
CA GLU A 119 -4.90 -28.35 -13.67
C GLU A 119 -6.33 -28.01 -14.08
N THR A 120 -6.48 -26.96 -14.88
CA THR A 120 -7.80 -26.61 -15.42
C THR A 120 -8.28 -27.71 -16.36
N ASP A 121 -9.61 -27.86 -16.49
CA ASP A 121 -10.16 -28.90 -17.37
C ASP A 121 -9.78 -28.66 -18.85
N MET A 122 -9.53 -27.41 -19.23
CA MET A 122 -8.94 -27.05 -20.53
C MET A 122 -7.50 -27.57 -20.68
N MET A 123 -6.67 -27.47 -19.64
CA MET A 123 -5.31 -28.03 -19.65
C MET A 123 -5.35 -29.57 -19.68
N LYS A 124 -6.28 -30.20 -18.96
CA LYS A 124 -6.49 -31.66 -19.03
C LYS A 124 -6.89 -32.11 -20.43
N GLN A 125 -7.73 -31.36 -21.14
CA GLN A 125 -8.08 -31.62 -22.54
C GLN A 125 -6.88 -31.42 -23.47
N ALA A 126 -6.08 -30.37 -23.24
CA ALA A 126 -4.86 -30.13 -24.01
C ALA A 126 -3.82 -31.24 -23.81
N ASN A 127 -3.73 -31.79 -22.59
CA ASN A 127 -2.83 -32.90 -22.25
C ASN A 127 -3.36 -34.27 -22.68
N THR A 128 -4.65 -34.38 -23.03
CA THR A 128 -5.24 -35.63 -23.55
C THR A 128 -5.01 -35.71 -25.06
N ARG A 129 -4.54 -36.87 -25.55
CA ARG A 129 -4.35 -37.13 -26.99
C ARG A 129 -5.18 -38.32 -27.44
N ALA A 130 -5.80 -38.22 -28.61
CA ALA A 130 -6.50 -39.34 -29.24
C ALA A 130 -5.47 -40.28 -29.87
N PHE A 131 -5.56 -41.57 -29.55
CA PHE A 131 -4.73 -42.59 -30.20
C PHE A 131 -5.17 -42.72 -31.66
N SER A 132 -4.22 -42.77 -32.59
CA SER A 132 -4.41 -42.93 -34.05
C SER A 132 -5.04 -41.76 -34.83
N ALA A 133 -5.39 -40.64 -34.19
CA ALA A 133 -5.80 -39.43 -34.90
C ALA A 133 -4.57 -38.57 -35.25
N GLN A 134 -4.37 -38.26 -36.53
CA GLN A 134 -3.35 -37.31 -36.97
C GLN A 134 -3.88 -35.89 -36.68
N ALA A 135 -3.40 -35.26 -35.62
CA ALA A 135 -3.81 -33.92 -35.21
C ALA A 135 -2.56 -33.12 -34.86
N GLY A 136 -2.34 -32.00 -35.55
CA GLY A 136 -1.19 -31.12 -35.39
C GLY A 136 -0.24 -31.12 -36.59
N GLU A 137 0.59 -30.07 -36.66
CA GLU A 137 1.71 -29.97 -37.60
C GLU A 137 2.92 -30.73 -37.01
N TYR A 138 3.54 -31.64 -37.79
CA TYR A 138 4.60 -32.54 -37.32
C TYR A 138 5.74 -31.82 -36.56
N GLY A 139 6.06 -30.59 -36.96
CA GLY A 139 7.08 -29.75 -36.29
C GLY A 139 6.70 -29.36 -34.86
N ASP A 140 5.45 -28.97 -34.62
CA ASP A 140 4.96 -28.59 -33.29
C ASP A 140 4.74 -29.82 -32.40
N ASP A 141 4.39 -30.96 -33.01
CA ASP A 141 4.28 -32.26 -32.34
C ASP A 141 5.61 -32.75 -31.78
N ALA A 142 6.67 -32.66 -32.57
CA ALA A 142 8.02 -33.03 -32.16
C ALA A 142 8.56 -32.11 -31.04
N MET A 143 8.15 -30.84 -31.03
CA MET A 143 8.55 -29.84 -30.04
C MET A 143 7.65 -29.81 -28.80
N GLY A 144 6.57 -30.62 -28.76
CA GLY A 144 5.65 -30.71 -27.63
C GLY A 144 4.70 -29.51 -27.47
N ILE A 145 4.49 -28.74 -28.53
CA ILE A 145 3.65 -27.52 -28.55
C ILE A 145 2.17 -27.86 -28.87
N THR A 146 1.86 -29.14 -29.02
CA THR A 146 0.53 -29.66 -29.35
C THR A 146 -0.52 -29.28 -28.33
N MET A 147 -1.73 -28.95 -28.80
CA MET A 147 -2.89 -28.75 -27.92
C MET A 147 -3.76 -30.02 -27.80
N GLY A 148 -3.26 -31.20 -28.17
CA GLY A 148 -3.93 -32.49 -27.98
C GLY A 148 -5.38 -32.49 -28.48
N MET A 149 -6.32 -32.92 -27.65
CA MET A 149 -7.75 -32.98 -27.96
C MET A 149 -8.43 -31.60 -28.03
N LEU A 150 -7.71 -30.51 -27.71
CA LEU A 150 -8.19 -29.15 -27.99
C LEU A 150 -8.00 -28.77 -29.47
N ASP A 151 -7.11 -29.46 -30.19
CA ASP A 151 -6.75 -29.20 -31.59
C ASP A 151 -7.48 -30.14 -32.59
N THR A 152 -8.12 -31.20 -32.11
CA THR A 152 -8.85 -32.14 -32.96
C THR A 152 -10.10 -31.49 -33.57
N ALA A 153 -10.09 -31.33 -34.90
CA ALA A 153 -10.98 -30.49 -35.70
C ALA A 153 -12.35 -31.11 -36.06
N GLU A 154 -12.91 -32.05 -35.30
CA GLU A 154 -14.22 -32.67 -35.63
C GLU A 154 -15.44 -31.75 -35.45
N GLY A 155 -15.24 -30.50 -35.02
CA GLY A 155 -16.33 -29.55 -34.81
C GLY A 155 -15.90 -28.09 -34.93
N GLY A 156 -15.44 -27.68 -36.12
CA GLY A 156 -15.47 -26.28 -36.58
C GLY A 156 -14.74 -25.24 -35.71
N GLY A 157 -13.52 -24.89 -36.12
CA GLY A 157 -12.93 -23.59 -35.82
C GLY A 157 -12.30 -23.45 -34.44
N SER A 158 -10.97 -23.39 -34.44
CA SER A 158 -10.14 -22.96 -33.33
C SER A 158 -10.70 -21.67 -32.66
N VAL A 159 -10.52 -21.56 -31.35
CA VAL A 159 -10.61 -20.30 -30.56
C VAL A 159 -12.00 -19.77 -30.15
N ARG A 160 -13.04 -20.59 -29.97
CA ARG A 160 -14.26 -20.13 -29.25
C ARG A 160 -14.83 -21.12 -28.22
N LYS A 161 -13.98 -21.85 -27.49
CA LYS A 161 -14.44 -22.44 -26.22
C LYS A 161 -14.63 -21.31 -25.21
N THR A 162 -15.84 -21.22 -24.65
CA THR A 162 -16.34 -20.14 -23.81
C THR A 162 -15.34 -19.73 -22.73
N ILE A 163 -15.22 -18.42 -22.51
CA ILE A 163 -14.39 -17.83 -21.45
C ILE A 163 -14.92 -18.35 -20.10
N GLU A 164 -14.44 -19.50 -19.65
CA GLU A 164 -14.65 -19.93 -18.28
C GLU A 164 -14.16 -18.81 -17.37
N LYS A 165 -14.97 -18.45 -16.38
CA LYS A 165 -14.61 -17.45 -15.35
C LYS A 165 -13.19 -17.73 -14.89
N ARG A 166 -12.24 -16.86 -15.28
CA ARG A 166 -10.79 -17.00 -15.06
C ARG A 166 -10.51 -17.45 -13.60
N LYS A 167 -10.39 -18.77 -13.38
CA LYS A 167 -10.21 -19.40 -12.05
C LYS A 167 -8.80 -19.09 -11.52
N VAL A 168 -7.85 -18.90 -12.44
CA VAL A 168 -6.48 -18.45 -12.16
C VAL A 168 -6.42 -16.92 -12.22
N ARG A 169 -6.80 -16.25 -11.13
CA ARG A 169 -6.39 -14.85 -10.93
C ARG A 169 -4.89 -14.86 -10.62
N GLN A 170 -4.08 -14.15 -11.42
CA GLN A 170 -2.71 -13.82 -11.04
C GLN A 170 -2.74 -13.31 -9.60
N THR A 171 -2.14 -14.08 -8.69
CA THR A 171 -2.28 -13.81 -7.26
C THR A 171 -1.40 -12.62 -6.91
N ASN A 172 -1.97 -11.41 -6.97
CA ASN A 172 -1.33 -10.28 -6.33
C ASN A 172 -1.21 -10.60 -4.83
N THR A 173 0.05 -10.75 -4.38
CA THR A 173 0.36 -10.99 -2.97
C THR A 173 -0.29 -9.90 -2.12
N LYS A 174 -0.60 -10.20 -0.86
CA LYS A 174 -1.15 -9.18 0.05
C LYS A 174 -0.23 -7.95 0.12
N ALA A 175 1.09 -8.18 0.06
CA ALA A 175 2.09 -7.12 0.00
C ALA A 175 1.98 -6.26 -1.27
N SER A 176 1.86 -6.89 -2.45
CA SER A 176 1.67 -6.18 -3.72
C SER A 176 0.39 -5.33 -3.71
N ARG A 177 -0.74 -5.90 -3.24
CA ARG A 177 -2.00 -5.15 -3.10
C ARG A 177 -1.89 -3.99 -2.12
N LYS A 178 -1.23 -4.20 -0.99
CA LYS A 178 -1.00 -3.14 0.00
C LYS A 178 -0.14 -2.02 -0.58
N ARG A 179 0.93 -2.36 -1.32
CA ARG A 179 1.79 -1.39 -1.99
C ARG A 179 1.03 -0.61 -3.06
N ALA A 180 0.20 -1.28 -3.87
CA ALA A 180 -0.64 -0.62 -4.87
C ALA A 180 -1.65 0.35 -4.23
N ALA A 181 -2.30 -0.06 -3.14
CA ALA A 181 -3.22 0.80 -2.40
C ALA A 181 -2.51 2.00 -1.76
N GLN A 182 -1.31 1.79 -1.20
CA GLN A 182 -0.49 2.87 -0.65
C GLN A 182 -0.07 3.88 -1.72
N MET A 183 0.38 3.40 -2.88
CA MET A 183 0.73 4.26 -4.01
C MET A 183 -0.48 5.04 -4.53
N ALA A 184 -1.64 4.40 -4.62
CA ALA A 184 -2.89 5.07 -4.99
C ALA A 184 -3.32 6.13 -3.96
N ALA A 185 -3.13 5.88 -2.67
CA ALA A 185 -3.41 6.86 -1.61
C ALA A 185 -2.40 8.02 -1.63
N GLN A 186 -1.12 7.75 -1.88
CA GLN A 186 -0.08 8.77 -1.97
C GLN A 186 -0.26 9.67 -3.20
N ALA A 187 -0.69 9.12 -4.33
CA ALA A 187 -1.03 9.90 -5.52
C ALA A 187 -2.20 10.89 -5.25
N LYS A 188 -3.21 10.45 -4.49
CA LYS A 188 -4.35 11.29 -4.07
C LYS A 188 -3.97 12.34 -3.02
N SER A 189 -2.90 12.10 -2.25
CA SER A 189 -2.41 13.00 -1.21
C SER A 189 -1.26 13.91 -1.66
N SER A 190 -0.92 13.93 -2.97
CA SER A 190 0.20 14.72 -3.49
C SER A 190 -0.08 16.22 -3.66
N SER A 191 -1.21 16.73 -3.14
CA SER A 191 -1.36 18.15 -2.86
C SER A 191 -0.46 18.51 -1.68
N ASN A 192 0.59 19.30 -1.92
CA ASN A 192 1.42 19.92 -0.89
C ASN A 192 0.54 20.42 0.28
N GLY A 193 0.88 20.11 1.54
CA GLY A 193 0.15 20.61 2.72
C GLY A 193 0.17 22.14 2.91
N LEU A 194 0.85 22.87 2.00
CA LEU A 194 0.87 24.33 1.88
C LEU A 194 0.07 24.84 0.66
N ALA A 195 -0.42 23.96 -0.20
CA ALA A 195 -1.29 24.34 -1.30
C ALA A 195 -2.74 24.27 -0.80
N SER A 196 -3.35 25.43 -0.53
CA SER A 196 -4.80 25.53 -0.41
C SER A 196 -5.42 24.92 -1.68
N SER A 197 -6.15 23.82 -1.54
CA SER A 197 -6.76 23.11 -2.67
C SER A 197 -7.97 23.87 -3.19
N MET A 198 -7.75 24.92 -3.98
CA MET A 198 -8.77 25.51 -4.83
C MET A 198 -8.17 25.78 -6.21
N VAL A 199 -8.38 24.83 -7.13
CA VAL A 199 -8.05 25.00 -8.54
C VAL A 199 -9.34 25.42 -9.23
N PHE A 200 -9.43 26.69 -9.60
CA PHE A 200 -10.57 27.25 -10.33
C PHE A 200 -10.47 26.80 -11.79
N THR A 201 -11.11 25.68 -12.14
CA THR A 201 -11.22 25.24 -13.54
C THR A 201 -12.49 25.83 -14.16
N PRO A 202 -12.43 26.51 -15.32
CA PRO A 202 -13.56 27.28 -15.85
C PRO A 202 -14.75 26.46 -16.39
N VAL A 203 -14.72 25.12 -16.35
CA VAL A 203 -15.64 24.30 -17.17
C VAL A 203 -16.54 23.34 -16.39
N GLN A 204 -16.40 23.16 -15.07
CA GLN A 204 -17.37 22.33 -14.32
C GLN A 204 -17.43 22.63 -12.80
N GLY A 205 -18.27 23.60 -12.43
CA GLY A 205 -19.26 23.43 -11.36
C GLY A 205 -18.79 23.30 -9.90
N MET A 206 -18.10 24.32 -9.37
CA MET A 206 -18.33 24.75 -7.98
C MET A 206 -18.60 26.26 -8.03
N GLU A 207 -19.89 26.62 -8.05
CA GLU A 207 -20.32 28.02 -7.96
C GLU A 207 -20.02 28.52 -6.55
N LEU A 208 -19.36 29.68 -6.43
CA LEU A 208 -19.25 30.38 -5.15
C LEU A 208 -20.66 30.79 -4.75
N VAL A 209 -21.30 30.03 -3.87
CA VAL A 209 -22.59 30.40 -3.32
C VAL A 209 -22.34 31.46 -2.26
N ASP A 210 -22.58 32.73 -2.61
CA ASP A 210 -22.63 33.80 -1.64
C ASP A 210 -23.82 33.56 -0.69
N PRO A 211 -23.58 33.29 0.61
CA PRO A 211 -24.65 32.94 1.55
C PRO A 211 -25.62 34.10 1.78
N GLU A 212 -25.19 35.35 1.54
CA GLU A 212 -26.06 36.54 1.59
C GLU A 212 -27.00 36.59 0.38
N ALA A 213 -26.50 36.40 -0.83
CA ALA A 213 -27.32 36.34 -2.04
C ALA A 213 -28.37 35.21 -1.98
N ASN A 214 -28.02 34.07 -1.36
CA ASN A 214 -28.99 32.99 -1.16
C ASN A 214 -30.05 33.33 -0.11
N LYS A 215 -29.69 34.03 0.97
CA LYS A 215 -30.65 34.54 1.97
C LYS A 215 -31.62 35.55 1.34
N GLU A 216 -31.15 36.42 0.44
CA GLU A 216 -32.00 37.35 -0.28
C GLU A 216 -32.97 36.66 -1.23
N ARG A 217 -32.53 35.66 -2.01
CA ARG A 217 -33.44 34.83 -2.82
C ARG A 217 -34.51 34.16 -1.99
N VAL A 218 -34.15 33.60 -0.83
CA VAL A 218 -35.11 32.95 0.08
C VAL A 218 -36.08 33.98 0.66
N ARG A 219 -35.62 35.16 1.05
CA ARG A 219 -36.49 36.26 1.51
C ARG A 219 -37.45 36.72 0.41
N GLU A 220 -36.99 36.85 -0.82
CA GLU A 220 -37.82 37.24 -1.95
C GLU A 220 -38.87 36.17 -2.32
N ALA A 221 -38.49 34.89 -2.28
CA ALA A 221 -39.43 33.79 -2.47
C ALA A 221 -40.50 33.74 -1.37
N ASN A 222 -40.09 33.95 -0.11
CA ASN A 222 -41.02 34.02 1.02
C ASN A 222 -41.93 35.25 0.94
N ARG A 223 -41.43 36.38 0.43
CA ARG A 223 -42.24 37.58 0.17
C ARG A 223 -43.37 37.28 -0.82
N LYS A 224 -43.16 36.40 -1.81
CA LYS A 224 -44.21 36.01 -2.77
C LYS A 224 -45.37 35.23 -2.10
N TRP A 225 -45.12 34.60 -0.96
CA TRP A 225 -46.07 33.74 -0.26
C TRP A 225 -46.74 34.40 0.95
N PHE A 226 -46.06 35.37 1.55
CA PHE A 226 -46.53 36.08 2.74
C PHE A 226 -46.25 37.59 2.58
N THR A 227 -47.07 38.27 1.78
CA THR A 227 -47.21 39.73 1.89
C THR A 227 -48.45 40.06 2.73
N GLU A 228 -48.37 41.12 3.52
CA GLU A 228 -49.43 41.59 4.44
C GLU A 228 -50.80 41.81 3.76
N ASN A 229 -50.83 41.95 2.43
CA ASN A 229 -52.04 42.21 1.64
C ASN A 229 -52.46 41.08 0.68
N ALA A 230 -51.85 39.90 0.73
CA ALA A 230 -52.26 38.75 -0.09
C ALA A 230 -52.80 37.62 0.81
N GLY A 231 -54.13 37.49 0.88
CA GLY A 231 -54.78 36.37 1.56
C GLY A 231 -54.34 35.01 0.99
N PHE A 232 -54.32 33.98 1.84
CA PHE A 232 -53.89 32.62 1.51
C PHE A 232 -54.52 32.11 0.21
N GLN A 233 -53.71 31.94 -0.84
CA GLN A 233 -54.16 31.29 -2.06
C GLN A 233 -54.00 29.77 -1.94
N SER A 234 -55.08 29.04 -2.20
CA SER A 234 -55.11 27.57 -2.23
C SER A 234 -54.11 27.03 -3.26
N ALA A 235 -53.36 25.99 -2.89
CA ALA A 235 -52.35 25.33 -3.72
C ALA A 235 -52.94 24.40 -4.81
N LEU A 236 -54.27 24.35 -4.97
CA LEU A 236 -54.91 23.61 -6.05
C LEU A 236 -54.99 24.48 -7.31
N PRO A 237 -54.66 23.94 -8.50
CA PRO A 237 -54.84 24.68 -9.74
C PRO A 237 -56.33 25.02 -9.91
N LYS A 238 -56.64 26.30 -10.11
CA LYS A 238 -57.98 26.71 -10.55
C LYS A 238 -58.21 26.13 -11.94
N LYS A 239 -59.34 25.44 -12.12
CA LYS A 239 -59.77 24.93 -13.44
C LYS A 239 -59.97 26.08 -14.42
#